data_AF-A0A0S9S877-F1
#
_entry.id   AF-A0A0S9S877-F1
#
_cell.length_a   1.000
_cell.length_b   1.000
_cell.length_c   1.000
_cell.angle_alpha   90.00
_cell.angle_beta   90.00
_cell.angle_gamma   90.00
#
_symmetry.space_group_name_H-M   'P 1'
#
loop_
_entity.id
_entity.type
_entity.pdbx_description
1 polymer ?
#
loop_
_entity_poly.entity_id
_entity_poly.type
_entity_poly.pdbx_seq_one_letter_code
_entity_poly.pdbx_strand_id
1 'polypeptide(L)'
;MRDGAACTVPIEDLRLTDVAVTATGGHRSIRWIGQRDVRPDTYGDPSTQWPVRILAGAFGRDGSGQAVPARDLRLSPGHPVLIGADAGNAGGVLTPIKNLIDGIAICREPVDRVTYWHVELDQHDILLAEGLPAESYFESGSRAWFGSDTVQGWWRDVDGIASPLPGRCRPVAFDGPIVEAERDRIVSGLRLRLAAQAAWPDIETQLMAAA
;
A
#
# COMPACT_ATOMS: atom_id res chain seq x y z
N MET A 1 -12.50 -13.51 -1.25
CA MET A 1 -13.62 -14.39 -1.64
C MET A 1 -14.77 -14.16 -0.69
N ARG A 2 -15.96 -13.95 -1.25
CA ARG A 2 -17.22 -13.84 -0.51
C ARG A 2 -18.20 -14.83 -1.13
N ASP A 3 -18.84 -15.64 -0.29
CA ASP A 3 -19.79 -16.67 -0.72
C ASP A 3 -19.23 -17.61 -1.81
N GLY A 4 -17.93 -17.93 -1.72
CA GLY A 4 -17.24 -18.83 -2.66
C GLY A 4 -16.74 -18.20 -3.96
N ALA A 5 -16.95 -16.90 -4.18
CA ALA A 5 -16.50 -16.20 -5.39
C ALA A 5 -15.39 -15.18 -5.10
N ALA A 6 -14.40 -15.10 -6.00
CA ALA A 6 -13.40 -14.03 -5.98
C ALA A 6 -14.06 -12.70 -6.39
N CYS A 7 -13.89 -11.67 -5.57
CA CYS A 7 -14.39 -10.32 -5.80
C CYS A 7 -13.47 -9.31 -5.12
N THR A 8 -13.50 -8.07 -5.60
CA THR A 8 -12.92 -6.93 -4.91
C THR A 8 -13.93 -6.41 -3.89
N VAL A 9 -13.46 -6.13 -2.68
CA VAL A 9 -14.31 -5.65 -1.57
C VAL A 9 -13.63 -4.43 -0.96
N PRO A 10 -14.34 -3.31 -0.79
CA PRO A 10 -13.84 -2.18 0.00
C PRO A 10 -13.45 -2.65 1.40
N ILE A 11 -12.37 -2.11 1.97
CA ILE A 11 -11.85 -2.57 3.25
C ILE A 11 -12.86 -2.37 4.39
N GLU A 12 -13.64 -1.29 4.33
CA GLU A 12 -14.72 -0.95 5.25
C GLU A 12 -15.92 -1.92 5.19
N ASP A 13 -16.03 -2.68 4.10
CA ASP A 13 -17.10 -3.66 3.87
C ASP A 13 -16.64 -5.11 4.11
N LEU A 14 -15.36 -5.34 4.46
CA LEU A 14 -14.84 -6.67 4.74
C LEU A 14 -15.48 -7.26 6.00
N ARG A 15 -15.67 -8.58 5.98
CA ARG A 15 -16.29 -9.36 7.06
C ARG A 15 -15.34 -10.47 7.49
N LEU A 16 -15.43 -10.87 8.75
CA LEU A 16 -14.66 -12.02 9.27
C LEU A 16 -15.02 -13.35 8.59
N THR A 17 -16.18 -13.41 7.92
CA THR A 17 -16.60 -14.57 7.11
C THR A 17 -15.99 -14.57 5.71
N ASP A 18 -15.38 -13.46 5.27
CA ASP A 18 -14.69 -13.42 4.00
C ASP A 18 -13.34 -14.16 4.09
N VAL A 19 -12.88 -14.70 2.97
CA VAL A 19 -11.56 -15.30 2.83
C VAL A 19 -10.69 -14.38 2.00
N ALA A 20 -9.58 -13.90 2.55
CA ALA A 20 -8.64 -13.05 1.82
C ALA A 20 -7.90 -13.87 0.76
N VAL A 21 -7.77 -13.29 -0.44
CA VAL A 21 -6.85 -13.80 -1.48
C VAL A 21 -5.54 -13.04 -1.31
N THR A 22 -4.44 -13.76 -1.10
CA THR A 22 -3.13 -13.17 -0.88
C THR A 22 -2.46 -12.82 -2.21
N ALA A 23 -1.41 -11.99 -2.15
CA ALA A 23 -0.69 -11.54 -3.34
C ALA A 23 -0.06 -12.68 -4.15
N THR A 24 0.25 -13.82 -3.52
CA THR A 24 0.76 -15.04 -4.19
C THR A 24 -0.36 -15.98 -4.66
N GLY A 25 -1.63 -15.58 -4.53
CA GLY A 25 -2.80 -16.38 -4.89
C GLY A 25 -3.24 -17.38 -3.82
N GLY A 26 -2.69 -17.30 -2.60
CA GLY A 26 -3.12 -18.10 -1.46
C GLY A 26 -4.46 -17.62 -0.88
N HIS A 27 -5.02 -18.43 0.03
CA HIS A 27 -6.26 -18.11 0.73
C HIS A 27 -6.02 -18.07 2.24
N ARG A 28 -6.50 -17.02 2.90
CA ARG A 28 -6.34 -16.81 4.35
C ARG A 28 -7.65 -16.41 5.00
N SER A 29 -7.91 -16.94 6.18
CA SER A 29 -9.08 -16.52 6.97
C SER A 29 -8.82 -15.17 7.60
N ILE A 30 -9.77 -14.25 7.56
CA ILE A 30 -9.67 -12.96 8.27
C ILE A 30 -9.96 -13.21 9.75
N ARG A 31 -9.02 -12.85 10.63
CA ARG A 31 -9.16 -13.02 12.08
C ARG A 31 -9.63 -11.77 12.78
N TRP A 32 -9.31 -10.61 12.21
CA TRP A 32 -9.67 -9.34 12.80
C TRP A 32 -9.59 -8.20 11.80
N ILE A 33 -10.43 -7.21 12.03
CA ILE A 33 -10.47 -5.97 11.29
C ILE A 33 -10.48 -4.86 12.33
N GLY A 34 -9.40 -4.07 12.38
CA GLY A 34 -9.28 -2.89 13.20
C GLY A 34 -9.52 -1.64 12.38
N GLN A 35 -10.11 -0.62 13.00
CA GLN A 35 -10.20 0.71 12.41
C GLN A 35 -9.87 1.79 13.43
N ARG A 36 -9.31 2.90 12.96
CA ARG A 36 -9.03 4.05 13.81
C ARG A 36 -9.19 5.34 13.03
N ASP A 37 -10.03 6.22 13.58
CA ASP A 37 -10.08 7.62 13.19
C ASP A 37 -8.89 8.38 13.75
N VAL A 38 -8.16 9.03 12.85
CA VAL A 38 -7.04 9.91 13.17
C VAL A 38 -7.38 11.31 12.74
N ARG A 39 -7.12 12.27 13.63
CA ARG A 39 -7.13 13.69 13.34
C ARG A 39 -5.69 14.21 13.42
N PRO A 40 -5.04 14.53 12.29
CA PRO A 40 -3.64 14.96 12.30
C PRO A 40 -3.37 16.20 13.15
N ASP A 41 -4.36 17.10 13.28
CA ASP A 41 -4.29 18.33 14.10
C ASP A 41 -4.04 18.08 15.60
N THR A 42 -4.29 16.87 16.12
CA THR A 42 -4.05 16.53 17.53
C THR A 42 -2.61 16.10 17.83
N TYR A 43 -1.74 16.05 16.83
CA TYR A 43 -0.34 15.63 16.96
C TYR A 43 0.60 16.84 16.92
N GLY A 44 1.76 16.73 17.59
CA GLY A 44 2.75 17.82 17.63
C GLY A 44 3.25 18.26 16.25
N ASP A 45 3.28 17.31 15.29
CA ASP A 45 3.45 17.59 13.86
C ASP A 45 2.37 16.83 13.08
N PRO A 46 1.33 17.52 12.56
CA PRO A 46 0.26 16.89 11.78
C PRO A 46 0.77 16.16 10.54
N SER A 47 1.86 16.64 9.94
CA SER A 47 2.39 16.05 8.71
C SER A 47 2.80 14.60 8.90
N THR A 48 3.17 14.22 10.13
CA THR A 48 3.54 12.83 10.48
C THR A 48 2.39 11.85 10.33
N GLN A 49 1.14 12.31 10.45
CA GLN A 49 -0.08 11.49 10.41
C GLN A 49 -0.85 11.60 9.09
N TRP A 50 -0.48 12.52 8.21
CA TRP A 50 -1.06 12.61 6.88
C TRP A 50 -0.86 11.29 6.12
N PRO A 51 -1.91 10.77 5.45
CA PRO A 51 -1.79 9.56 4.65
C PRO A 51 -0.78 9.76 3.52
N VAL A 52 -0.18 8.66 3.10
CA VAL A 52 0.64 8.62 1.88
C VAL A 52 -0.27 8.23 0.72
N ARG A 53 -0.46 9.16 -0.21
CA ARG A 53 -1.17 8.96 -1.47
C ARG A 53 -0.21 8.40 -2.51
N ILE A 54 -0.62 7.33 -3.15
CA ILE A 54 0.08 6.63 -4.22
C ILE A 54 -0.79 6.75 -5.47
N LEU A 55 -0.26 7.38 -6.53
CA LEU A 55 -0.97 7.51 -7.80
C LEU A 55 -1.19 6.15 -8.47
N ALA A 56 -2.31 6.03 -9.20
CA ALA A 56 -2.55 4.88 -10.06
C ALA A 56 -1.36 4.60 -11.01
N GLY A 57 -0.84 3.38 -10.99
CA GLY A 57 0.31 2.95 -11.78
C GLY A 57 1.66 3.50 -11.33
N ALA A 58 1.79 4.01 -10.10
CA ALA A 58 3.09 4.44 -9.54
C ALA A 58 4.11 3.30 -9.47
N PHE A 59 3.65 2.06 -9.25
CA PHE A 59 4.47 0.86 -9.23
C PHE A 59 4.55 0.17 -10.60
N GLY A 60 4.06 0.81 -11.67
CA GLY A 60 4.05 0.27 -13.02
C GLY A 60 2.79 -0.54 -13.33
N ARG A 61 2.97 -1.69 -13.99
CA ARG A 61 1.89 -2.61 -14.38
C ARG A 61 2.21 -4.03 -13.90
N ASP A 62 1.18 -4.79 -13.56
CA ASP A 62 1.31 -6.21 -13.21
C ASP A 62 1.43 -7.10 -14.46
N GLY A 63 1.52 -8.43 -14.26
CA GLY A 63 1.62 -9.42 -15.33
C GLY A 63 0.41 -9.49 -16.27
N SER A 64 -0.74 -8.94 -15.88
CA SER A 64 -1.93 -8.80 -16.73
C SER A 64 -1.95 -7.48 -17.52
N GLY A 65 -1.02 -6.58 -17.23
CA GLY A 65 -0.96 -5.23 -17.78
C GLY A 65 -1.80 -4.21 -17.00
N GLN A 66 -2.41 -4.58 -15.87
CA GLN A 66 -3.16 -3.65 -15.02
C GLN A 66 -2.20 -2.69 -14.30
N ALA A 67 -2.58 -1.41 -14.20
CA ALA A 67 -1.79 -0.42 -13.45
C ALA A 67 -1.74 -0.78 -11.95
N VAL A 68 -0.60 -0.56 -11.30
CA VAL A 68 -0.40 -0.84 -9.87
C VAL A 68 0.01 0.44 -9.13
N PRO A 69 -0.77 0.92 -8.15
CA PRO A 69 -2.15 0.49 -7.86
C PRO A 69 -3.09 0.80 -9.05
N ALA A 70 -4.24 0.14 -9.11
CA ALA A 70 -5.23 0.26 -10.18
C ALA A 70 -5.98 1.61 -10.16
N ARG A 71 -6.10 2.20 -8.97
CA ARG A 71 -6.56 3.57 -8.71
C ARG A 71 -5.68 4.19 -7.64
N ASP A 72 -5.83 5.49 -7.43
CA ASP A 72 -5.11 6.17 -6.35
C ASP A 72 -5.40 5.50 -5.01
N LEU A 73 -4.34 5.16 -4.28
CA LEU A 73 -4.39 4.43 -3.02
C LEU A 73 -3.83 5.31 -1.90
N ARG A 74 -4.45 5.26 -0.72
CA ARG A 74 -4.00 5.95 0.49
C ARG A 74 -3.65 4.92 1.55
N LEU A 75 -2.46 5.04 2.12
CA LEU A 75 -1.98 4.17 3.20
C LEU A 75 -1.49 5.01 4.39
N SER A 76 -1.44 4.40 5.58
CA SER A 76 -0.72 5.00 6.70
C SER A 76 0.76 5.16 6.33
N PRO A 77 1.48 6.17 6.86
CA PRO A 77 2.88 6.37 6.50
C PRO A 77 3.78 5.16 6.77
N GLY A 78 3.51 4.41 7.83
CA GLY A 78 4.29 3.22 8.18
C GLY A 78 3.84 1.95 7.46
N HIS A 79 2.71 1.95 6.75
CA HIS A 79 2.17 0.74 6.12
C HIS A 79 3.17 0.09 5.16
N PRO A 80 3.57 -1.16 5.39
CA PRO A 80 4.55 -1.79 4.51
C PRO A 80 3.96 -2.30 3.20
N VAL A 81 4.67 -2.06 2.10
CA VAL A 81 4.37 -2.56 0.76
C VAL A 81 5.50 -3.47 0.28
N LEU A 82 5.18 -4.45 -0.56
CA LEU A 82 6.17 -5.40 -1.09
C LEU A 82 6.95 -4.76 -2.25
N ILE A 83 8.27 -4.89 -2.19
CA ILE A 83 9.19 -4.43 -3.24
C ILE A 83 10.20 -5.51 -3.59
N GLY A 84 10.75 -5.46 -4.82
CA GLY A 84 11.78 -6.40 -5.28
C GLY A 84 11.32 -7.87 -5.38
N ALA A 85 10.02 -8.11 -5.37
CA ALA A 85 9.44 -9.42 -5.66
C ALA A 85 9.33 -9.67 -7.17
N ASP A 86 9.17 -10.93 -7.55
CA ASP A 86 8.89 -11.28 -8.95
C ASP A 86 7.42 -11.02 -9.35
N ALA A 87 7.07 -11.31 -10.60
CA ALA A 87 5.71 -11.12 -11.11
C ALA A 87 4.63 -11.96 -10.38
N GLY A 88 5.03 -13.00 -9.65
CA GLY A 88 4.15 -13.83 -8.81
C GLY A 88 4.15 -13.40 -7.34
N ASN A 89 4.73 -12.24 -7.00
CA ASN A 89 4.92 -11.73 -5.65
C ASN A 89 5.75 -12.67 -4.74
N ALA A 90 6.58 -13.53 -5.34
CA ALA A 90 7.52 -14.36 -4.62
C ALA A 90 8.83 -13.60 -4.36
N GLY A 91 9.46 -13.89 -3.21
CA GLY A 91 10.62 -13.14 -2.73
C GLY A 91 10.27 -11.73 -2.25
N GLY A 92 11.20 -10.80 -2.45
CA GLY A 92 11.07 -9.39 -2.06
C GLY A 92 11.22 -9.10 -0.57
N VAL A 93 11.13 -7.82 -0.24
CA VAL A 93 11.12 -7.28 1.14
C VAL A 93 9.92 -6.36 1.30
N LEU A 94 9.48 -6.16 2.53
CA LEU A 94 8.50 -5.13 2.86
C LEU A 94 9.22 -3.82 3.13
N THR A 95 8.67 -2.70 2.68
CA THR A 95 9.17 -1.37 3.06
C THR A 95 8.00 -0.46 3.44
N PRO A 96 8.11 0.31 4.53
CA PRO A 96 7.12 1.34 4.86
C PRO A 96 6.93 2.30 3.69
N ILE A 97 5.69 2.58 3.27
CA ILE A 97 5.44 3.41 2.09
C ILE A 97 6.02 4.83 2.20
N LYS A 98 6.16 5.40 3.41
CA LYS A 98 6.86 6.68 3.62
C LYS A 98 8.31 6.68 3.13
N ASN A 99 8.94 5.50 3.09
CA ASN A 99 10.30 5.32 2.60
C ASN A 99 10.36 5.20 1.07
N LEU A 100 9.25 5.42 0.36
CA LEU A 100 9.19 5.51 -1.09
C LEU A 100 8.63 6.86 -1.57
N ILE A 101 8.38 7.81 -0.67
CA ILE A 101 7.90 9.16 -1.04
C ILE A 101 8.90 9.83 -1.98
N ASP A 102 8.43 10.20 -3.17
CA ASP A 102 9.16 10.94 -4.20
C ASP A 102 8.63 12.38 -4.37
N GLY A 103 7.52 12.71 -3.70
CA GLY A 103 6.87 14.02 -3.77
C GLY A 103 6.02 14.23 -5.01
N ILE A 104 5.87 13.24 -5.89
CA ILE A 104 5.10 13.34 -7.13
C ILE A 104 4.12 12.18 -7.25
N ALA A 105 4.60 10.95 -7.50
CA ALA A 105 3.75 9.77 -7.61
C ALA A 105 3.34 9.23 -6.24
N ILE A 106 4.21 9.39 -5.24
CA ILE A 106 4.01 8.97 -3.86
C ILE A 106 4.29 10.17 -2.96
N CYS A 107 3.26 10.69 -2.30
CA CYS A 107 3.38 11.91 -1.51
C CYS A 107 2.47 11.87 -0.28
N ARG A 108 2.82 12.65 0.75
CA ARG A 108 1.90 12.90 1.86
C ARG A 108 0.78 13.82 1.39
N GLU A 109 -0.45 13.50 1.77
CA GLU A 109 -1.63 14.28 1.41
C GLU A 109 -2.21 14.93 2.67
N PRO A 110 -2.22 16.28 2.78
CA PRO A 110 -2.82 16.96 3.91
C PRO A 110 -4.31 16.66 4.04
N VAL A 111 -4.74 16.25 5.22
CA VAL A 111 -6.14 15.97 5.56
C VAL A 111 -6.44 16.38 7.01
N ASP A 112 -7.68 16.77 7.28
CA ASP A 112 -8.16 17.06 8.63
C ASP A 112 -8.52 15.78 9.41
N ARG A 113 -8.92 14.73 8.68
CA ARG A 113 -9.29 13.42 9.23
C ARG A 113 -8.98 12.32 8.24
N VAL A 114 -8.57 11.17 8.76
CA VAL A 114 -8.42 9.92 8.00
C VAL A 114 -8.81 8.74 8.90
N THR A 115 -9.43 7.72 8.32
CA THR A 115 -9.72 6.45 8.98
C THR A 115 -8.78 5.39 8.42
N TYR A 116 -7.96 4.79 9.29
CA TYR A 116 -7.08 3.69 8.91
C TYR A 116 -7.71 2.36 9.28
N TRP A 117 -7.58 1.39 8.38
CA TRP A 117 -8.11 0.04 8.54
C TRP A 117 -6.97 -0.98 8.48
N HIS A 118 -7.02 -1.98 9.34
CA HIS A 118 -6.03 -3.05 9.42
C HIS A 118 -6.72 -4.40 9.44
N VAL A 119 -6.19 -5.36 8.67
CA VAL A 119 -6.78 -6.70 8.52
C VAL A 119 -5.75 -7.72 8.98
N GLU A 120 -6.05 -8.44 10.06
CA GLU A 120 -5.24 -9.57 10.52
C GLU A 120 -5.76 -10.87 9.89
N LEU A 121 -4.83 -11.72 9.49
CA LEU A 121 -5.08 -13.02 8.90
C LEU A 121 -4.74 -14.14 9.88
N ASP A 122 -5.21 -15.36 9.59
CA ASP A 122 -4.85 -16.56 10.37
C ASP A 122 -3.36 -16.92 10.31
N GLN A 123 -2.69 -16.52 9.25
CA GLN A 123 -1.25 -16.43 9.16
C GLN A 123 -0.88 -15.11 8.50
N HIS A 124 0.13 -14.44 9.04
CA HIS A 124 0.64 -13.19 8.47
C HIS A 124 1.04 -13.41 7.00
N ASP A 125 0.50 -12.58 6.11
CA ASP A 125 0.68 -12.71 4.66
C ASP A 125 0.51 -11.35 3.98
N ILE A 126 0.60 -11.33 2.65
CA ILE A 126 0.50 -10.11 1.85
C ILE A 126 -0.87 -10.06 1.16
N LEU A 127 -1.58 -8.95 1.33
CA LEU A 127 -2.86 -8.65 0.70
C LEU A 127 -2.66 -7.80 -0.58
N LEU A 128 -3.73 -7.61 -1.35
CA LEU A 128 -3.74 -6.71 -2.51
C LEU A 128 -4.64 -5.50 -2.21
N ALA A 129 -4.03 -4.32 -2.06
CA ALA A 129 -4.74 -3.06 -1.94
C ALA A 129 -4.73 -2.35 -3.31
N GLU A 130 -5.87 -2.33 -4.00
CA GLU A 130 -5.94 -1.82 -5.39
C GLU A 130 -4.91 -2.50 -6.31
N GLY A 131 -4.62 -3.78 -6.08
CA GLY A 131 -3.59 -4.53 -6.80
C GLY A 131 -2.15 -4.33 -6.32
N LEU A 132 -1.87 -3.33 -5.45
CA LEU A 132 -0.56 -3.18 -4.82
C LEU A 132 -0.41 -4.22 -3.69
N PRO A 133 0.63 -5.06 -3.70
CA PRO A 133 0.87 -5.99 -2.60
C PRO A 133 1.27 -5.23 -1.33
N ALA A 134 0.42 -5.31 -0.32
CA ALA A 134 0.53 -4.59 0.93
C ALA A 134 0.41 -5.56 2.12
N GLU A 135 1.10 -5.25 3.22
CA GLU A 135 1.16 -6.13 4.36
C GLU A 135 -0.21 -6.30 5.05
N SER A 136 -0.58 -7.52 5.45
CA SER A 136 -1.61 -7.71 6.46
C SER A 136 -1.16 -7.15 7.82
N TYR A 137 -2.08 -6.98 8.77
CA TYR A 137 -1.71 -6.55 10.12
C TYR A 137 -0.80 -7.58 10.80
N PHE A 138 0.41 -7.13 11.17
CA PHE A 138 1.32 -7.90 12.01
C PHE A 138 1.07 -7.58 13.49
N GLU A 139 0.45 -8.52 14.21
CA GLU A 139 0.23 -8.39 15.64
C GLU A 139 1.57 -8.31 16.39
N SER A 140 1.86 -7.11 16.88
CA SER A 140 3.10 -6.78 17.61
C SER A 140 2.83 -6.07 18.94
N GLY A 141 1.58 -6.13 19.42
CA GLY A 141 1.12 -5.42 20.62
C GLY A 141 0.40 -4.11 20.32
N SER A 142 0.29 -3.72 19.05
CA SER A 142 -0.31 -2.45 18.62
C SER A 142 -1.84 -2.49 18.54
N ARG A 143 -2.48 -3.66 18.76
CA ARG A 143 -3.94 -3.81 18.63
C ARG A 143 -4.73 -2.89 19.53
N ALA A 144 -4.18 -2.65 20.73
CA ALA A 144 -4.76 -1.76 21.72
C ALA A 144 -5.01 -0.36 21.12
N TRP A 145 -4.17 0.12 20.20
CA TRP A 145 -4.31 1.42 19.55
C TRP A 145 -5.63 1.62 18.78
N PHE A 146 -6.22 0.52 18.29
CA PHE A 146 -7.49 0.53 17.56
C PHE A 146 -8.72 0.51 18.48
N GLY A 147 -8.53 0.46 19.80
CA GLY A 147 -9.61 0.58 20.79
C GLY A 147 -10.12 2.02 20.95
N SER A 148 -11.38 2.17 21.36
CA SER A 148 -12.03 3.47 21.59
C SER A 148 -11.38 4.31 22.70
N ASP A 149 -10.80 3.63 23.70
CA ASP A 149 -10.36 4.25 24.96
C ASP A 149 -8.85 4.50 25.00
N THR A 150 -8.15 4.23 23.89
CA THR A 150 -6.71 4.40 23.78
C THR A 150 -6.37 5.88 23.62
N VAL A 151 -5.70 6.44 24.63
CA VAL A 151 -5.19 7.81 24.62
C VAL A 151 -4.34 8.01 23.36
N GLN A 152 -4.63 9.07 22.60
CA GLN A 152 -3.79 9.54 21.51
C GLN A 152 -2.42 9.94 22.09
N GLY A 153 -1.50 8.99 22.14
CA GLY A 153 -0.17 9.18 22.72
C GLY A 153 0.79 8.09 22.30
N TRP A 154 1.86 8.50 21.60
CA TRP A 154 3.17 7.83 21.49
C TRP A 154 3.25 6.33 21.17
N TRP A 155 2.21 5.71 20.60
CA TRP A 155 2.41 4.45 19.87
C TRP A 155 3.25 4.77 18.63
N ARG A 156 4.57 4.63 18.76
CA ARG A 156 5.57 5.02 17.75
C ARG A 156 5.51 4.13 16.50
N ASP A 157 4.83 2.99 16.60
CA ASP A 157 4.83 1.95 15.57
C ASP A 157 3.53 1.15 15.52
N VAL A 158 2.45 1.81 15.08
CA VAL A 158 1.13 1.18 14.89
C VAL A 158 1.18 0.06 13.84
N ASP A 159 2.03 0.22 12.83
CA ASP A 159 2.23 -0.74 11.73
C ASP A 159 3.20 -1.89 12.12
N GLY A 160 3.73 -1.87 13.35
CA GLY A 160 4.62 -2.90 13.90
C GLY A 160 5.96 -3.05 13.18
N ILE A 161 6.36 -2.09 12.35
CA ILE A 161 7.50 -2.16 11.41
C ILE A 161 8.83 -2.42 12.11
N ALA A 162 9.00 -1.91 13.34
CA ALA A 162 10.18 -2.06 14.18
C ALA A 162 10.04 -3.20 15.21
N SER A 163 8.95 -3.96 15.17
CA SER A 163 8.73 -5.09 16.07
C SER A 163 9.82 -6.15 15.88
N PRO A 164 10.53 -6.56 16.95
CA PRO A 164 11.52 -7.63 16.88
C PRO A 164 10.88 -9.03 16.89
N LEU A 165 9.54 -9.12 16.95
CA LEU A 165 8.85 -10.39 17.04
C LEU A 165 9.07 -11.22 15.75
N PRO A 166 9.37 -12.52 15.87
CA PRO A 166 9.47 -13.39 14.73
C PRO A 166 8.08 -13.65 14.11
N GLY A 167 8.05 -14.11 12.86
CA GLY A 167 6.81 -14.59 12.22
C GLY A 167 6.19 -13.65 11.18
N ARG A 168 6.79 -12.48 10.95
CA ARG A 168 6.44 -11.64 9.80
C ARG A 168 6.75 -12.39 8.50
N CYS A 169 5.87 -12.27 7.51
CA CYS A 169 5.90 -13.10 6.29
C CYS A 169 7.06 -12.75 5.34
N ARG A 170 7.66 -11.57 5.53
CA ARG A 170 8.82 -11.07 4.79
C ARG A 170 9.69 -10.22 5.73
N PRO A 171 10.99 -10.12 5.46
CA PRO A 171 11.85 -9.13 6.11
C PRO A 171 11.41 -7.70 5.76
N VAL A 172 11.71 -6.75 6.66
CA VAL A 172 11.44 -5.33 6.47
C VAL A 172 12.74 -4.59 6.16
N ALA A 173 12.74 -3.80 5.10
CA ALA A 173 13.83 -2.91 4.71
C ALA A 173 13.39 -1.45 4.85
N PHE A 174 14.13 -0.66 5.62
CA PHE A 174 13.86 0.77 5.79
C PHE A 174 14.61 1.63 4.78
N ASP A 175 15.78 1.17 4.37
CA ASP A 175 16.71 1.83 3.48
C ASP A 175 17.56 0.79 2.72
N GLY A 176 18.59 1.28 2.03
CA GLY A 176 19.58 0.45 1.38
C GLY A 176 19.27 0.17 -0.09
N PRO A 177 20.13 -0.63 -0.76
CA PRO A 177 20.13 -0.74 -2.21
C PRO A 177 18.80 -1.18 -2.83
N ILE A 178 18.04 -2.03 -2.14
CA ILE A 178 16.73 -2.50 -2.63
C ILE A 178 15.66 -1.40 -2.57
N VAL A 179 15.68 -0.54 -1.54
CA VAL A 179 14.75 0.59 -1.41
C VAL A 179 15.12 1.69 -2.40
N GLU A 180 16.41 1.99 -2.56
CA GLU A 180 16.89 2.97 -3.54
C GLU A 180 16.58 2.53 -4.97
N ALA A 181 16.80 1.26 -5.32
CA ALA A 181 16.46 0.73 -6.63
C ALA A 181 14.95 0.85 -6.93
N GLU A 182 14.10 0.65 -5.91
CA GLU A 182 12.65 0.81 -6.07
C GLU A 182 12.24 2.28 -6.25
N ARG A 183 12.86 3.21 -5.51
CA ARG A 183 12.66 4.65 -5.72
C ARG A 183 13.03 5.06 -7.14
N ASP A 184 14.19 4.62 -7.62
CA ASP A 184 14.65 4.89 -8.99
C ASP A 184 13.69 4.31 -10.04
N ARG A 185 13.16 3.12 -9.80
CA ARG A 185 12.17 2.47 -10.66
C ARG A 185 10.87 3.28 -10.75
N ILE A 186 10.34 3.72 -9.61
CA ILE A 186 9.11 4.53 -9.53
C ILE A 186 9.28 5.85 -10.28
N VAL A 187 10.37 6.59 -9.99
CA VAL A 187 10.66 7.88 -10.63
C VAL A 187 10.86 7.70 -12.13
N SER A 188 11.58 6.67 -12.56
CA SER A 188 11.80 6.38 -13.99
C SER A 188 10.50 6.03 -14.69
N GLY A 189 9.64 5.22 -14.07
CA GLY A 189 8.32 4.86 -14.60
C GLY A 189 7.43 6.09 -14.79
N LEU A 190 7.41 7.00 -13.82
CA LEU A 190 6.69 8.27 -13.93
C LEU A 190 7.23 9.12 -15.08
N ARG A 191 8.56 9.29 -15.19
CA ARG A 191 9.19 10.05 -16.27
C ARG A 191 8.81 9.51 -17.65
N LEU A 192 8.87 8.19 -17.83
CA LEU A 192 8.49 7.56 -19.09
C LEU A 192 7.01 7.80 -19.44
N ARG A 193 6.11 7.72 -18.45
CA ARG A 193 4.68 8.02 -18.65
C ARG A 193 4.45 9.47 -19.04
N LEU A 194 5.10 10.41 -18.34
CA LEU A 194 4.98 11.83 -18.65
C LEU A 194 5.56 12.15 -20.04
N ALA A 195 6.70 11.55 -20.39
CA ALA A 195 7.28 11.70 -21.73
C ALA A 195 6.35 11.17 -22.83
N ALA A 196 5.71 10.01 -22.62
CA ALA A 196 4.74 9.46 -23.55
C ALA A 196 3.48 10.34 -23.69
N GLN A 197 3.02 10.98 -22.61
CA GLN A 197 1.88 11.91 -22.63
C GLN A 197 2.21 13.26 -23.26
N ALA A 198 3.44 13.73 -23.10
CA ALA A 198 3.92 14.99 -23.67
C ALA A 198 4.36 14.85 -25.14
N ALA A 199 4.46 13.63 -25.66
CA ALA A 199 4.79 13.38 -27.06
C ALA A 199 3.74 14.02 -27.96
N TRP A 200 4.16 14.92 -28.85
CA TRP A 200 3.28 15.42 -29.89
C TRP A 200 2.94 14.27 -30.85
N PRO A 201 1.67 14.14 -31.27
CA PRO A 201 1.33 13.13 -32.26
C PRO A 201 2.14 13.40 -33.53
N ASP A 202 2.76 12.35 -34.05
CA ASP A 202 3.58 12.46 -35.26
C ASP A 202 2.71 12.96 -36.43
N ILE A 203 3.32 13.73 -37.34
CA ILE A 203 2.59 14.38 -38.46
C ILE A 203 1.83 13.33 -39.29
N GLU A 204 2.40 12.12 -39.45
CA GLU A 204 1.73 10.99 -40.12
C GLU A 204 0.48 10.50 -39.38
N THR A 205 0.49 10.50 -38.03
CA THR A 205 -0.66 10.09 -37.23
C THR A 205 -1.81 11.10 -37.36
N GLN A 206 -1.47 12.39 -37.47
CA GLN A 206 -2.44 13.46 -37.69
C GLN A 206 -3.06 13.39 -39.10
N LEU A 207 -2.26 13.07 -40.11
CA LEU A 207 -2.73 12.93 -41.50
C LEU A 207 -3.61 11.68 -41.69
N MET A 208 -3.32 10.57 -41.00
CA MET A 208 -4.15 9.36 -41.05
C MET A 208 -5.47 9.48 -40.29
N ALA A 209 -5.53 10.29 -39.22
CA ALA A 209 -6.78 10.55 -38.49
C ALA A 209 -7.72 11.54 -39.20
N ALA A 210 -7.21 12.27 -40.20
CA ALA A 210 -7.93 13.27 -40.98
C ALA A 210 -8.44 12.76 -42.35
N ALA A 211 -8.18 11.49 -42.69
CA ALA A 211 -8.59 10.81 -43.91
C ALA A 211 -9.72 9.80 -43.63
#